data_AF-A0A931AE24-F1
#
_entry.id   AF-A0A931AE24-F1
#
_cell.length_a   1.000
_cell.length_b   1.000
_cell.length_c   1.000
_cell.angle_alpha   90.00
_cell.angle_beta   90.00
_cell.angle_gamma   90.00
#
_symmetry.space_group_name_H-M   'P 1'
#
loop_
_entity.id
_entity.type
_entity.pdbx_description
1 polymer ?
#
loop_
_entity_poly.entity_id
_entity_poly.type
_entity_poly.pdbx_seq_one_letter_code
_entity_poly.pdbx_strand_id
1 'polypeptide(L)'
;MPRRLGLPSVYLAAAVATAATTAVPLAMTPASGLALRPASTEPTRPYVVVARGRAAARDLVGEVRWRVRRYYAAALPGFATFLTAAELAELRADPRVLAIEPDHRIHAAPVHAAVRPIPGDATGAGTTVYVLDSGVDARHAEFGDRAWRAFDATGGAGRDCDGHGTRVAGRVHATAPQARIVSVRVLGCSGYGTLAEVLAGLDWIQRHARGPSVANLSISDHGGSPALGAAMSALVRSGVFVVSAAGSDSGTGSGTRTGTGTGTGTGTGTDSGTATGSGSGSGIGSCRVMPGGAAYSEWAPHLAATAARHLERHPSANPSVLASWLKCTTGDAEIRQNPSEAAGLPVRDGGQ
;
A
#
# COMPACT_ATOMS: atom_id res chain seq x y z
N MET A 1 17.72 -31.31 -70.79
CA MET A 1 19.14 -31.51 -71.19
C MET A 1 19.96 -30.39 -70.56
N PRO A 2 21.20 -30.62 -70.08
CA PRO A 2 22.04 -31.77 -70.34
C PRO A 2 22.30 -32.67 -69.12
N ARG A 3 22.37 -33.98 -69.43
CA ARG A 3 23.11 -35.02 -68.71
C ARG A 3 24.61 -34.86 -68.99
N ARG A 4 25.46 -35.33 -68.08
CA ARG A 4 26.70 -36.14 -68.26
C ARG A 4 27.40 -36.25 -66.88
N LEU A 5 27.32 -37.33 -66.10
CA LEU A 5 27.90 -38.69 -66.22
C LEU A 5 29.43 -38.69 -66.39
N GLY A 6 30.13 -39.24 -65.38
CA GLY A 6 31.57 -39.53 -65.37
C GLY A 6 32.06 -40.13 -64.03
N LEU A 7 31.84 -41.43 -63.84
CA LEU A 7 32.53 -42.38 -62.92
C LEU A 7 33.93 -42.77 -63.52
N PRO A 8 34.78 -43.65 -62.95
CA PRO A 8 35.04 -44.12 -61.56
C PRO A 8 36.57 -44.31 -61.22
N SER A 9 36.85 -44.90 -60.04
CA SER A 9 38.04 -45.71 -59.68
C SER A 9 39.33 -44.93 -59.31
N VAL A 10 40.21 -45.32 -58.36
CA VAL A 10 40.73 -46.63 -57.97
C VAL A 10 41.21 -46.59 -56.49
N TYR A 11 41.15 -47.77 -55.84
CA TYR A 11 41.72 -48.18 -54.56
C TYR A 11 43.15 -47.67 -54.23
N LEU A 12 43.39 -47.39 -52.94
CA LEU A 12 44.54 -47.99 -52.25
C LEU A 12 44.27 -48.16 -50.75
N ALA A 13 44.31 -49.41 -50.31
CA ALA A 13 44.32 -49.80 -48.91
C ALA A 13 45.74 -49.62 -48.34
N ALA A 14 45.82 -49.05 -47.14
CA ALA A 14 46.97 -49.25 -46.26
C ALA A 14 46.42 -49.57 -44.86
N ALA A 15 46.58 -50.83 -44.47
CA ALA A 15 46.33 -51.30 -43.12
C ALA A 15 47.64 -51.23 -42.33
N VAL A 16 47.70 -50.57 -41.18
CA VAL A 16 48.68 -50.88 -40.12
C VAL A 16 48.12 -50.55 -38.72
N ALA A 17 48.11 -51.61 -37.90
CA ALA A 17 48.30 -51.71 -36.45
C ALA A 17 47.41 -50.93 -35.45
N THR A 18 46.59 -51.74 -34.79
CA THR A 18 46.19 -51.71 -33.38
C THR A 18 47.08 -50.91 -32.41
N ALA A 19 46.45 -50.01 -31.65
CA ALA A 19 46.78 -49.75 -30.26
C ALA A 19 45.45 -49.64 -29.47
N ALA A 20 45.15 -50.66 -28.67
CA ALA A 20 44.03 -50.65 -27.74
C ALA A 20 44.39 -49.72 -26.56
N THR A 21 43.90 -48.48 -26.60
CA THR A 21 43.86 -47.63 -25.41
C THR A 21 42.50 -47.78 -24.76
N THR A 22 42.51 -48.32 -23.54
CA THR A 22 41.37 -48.37 -22.63
C THR A 22 40.88 -46.95 -22.34
N ALA A 23 39.87 -46.49 -23.09
CA ALA A 23 39.12 -45.31 -22.72
C ALA A 23 38.26 -45.67 -21.50
N VAL A 24 38.69 -45.24 -20.31
CA VAL A 24 37.79 -45.16 -19.16
C VAL A 24 36.70 -44.15 -19.54
N PRO A 25 35.41 -44.53 -19.58
CA PRO A 25 34.38 -43.54 -19.77
C PRO A 25 34.40 -42.65 -18.53
N LEU A 26 34.70 -41.37 -18.72
CA LEU A 26 34.34 -40.34 -17.74
C LEU A 26 32.81 -40.38 -17.65
N ALA A 27 32.30 -41.06 -16.62
CA ALA A 27 30.93 -40.88 -16.18
C ALA A 27 30.80 -39.43 -15.76
N MET A 28 30.29 -38.59 -16.65
CA MET A 28 29.83 -37.25 -16.28
C MET A 28 28.68 -37.48 -15.30
N THR A 29 28.92 -37.19 -14.04
CA THR A 29 27.84 -37.00 -13.08
C THR A 29 26.93 -35.92 -13.66
N PRO A 30 25.62 -36.19 -13.83
CA PRO A 30 24.71 -35.13 -14.24
C PRO A 30 24.83 -34.01 -13.20
N ALA A 31 25.01 -32.78 -13.67
CA ALA A 31 24.95 -31.62 -12.81
C ALA A 31 23.60 -31.65 -12.08
N SER A 32 23.65 -31.81 -10.76
CA SER A 32 22.51 -31.64 -9.87
C SER A 32 22.05 -30.18 -9.95
N GLY A 33 21.23 -29.84 -10.95
CA GLY A 33 20.90 -28.44 -11.24
C GLY A 33 19.50 -28.18 -11.79
N LEU A 34 18.74 -29.22 -12.11
CA LEU A 34 17.32 -29.11 -12.49
C LEU A 34 16.55 -30.23 -11.81
N ALA A 35 16.50 -30.19 -10.48
CA ALA A 35 15.39 -30.84 -9.78
C ALA A 35 14.13 -30.06 -10.18
N LEU A 36 13.41 -30.57 -11.18
CA LEU A 36 11.98 -30.31 -11.31
C LEU A 36 11.38 -30.63 -9.95
N ARG A 37 11.11 -29.59 -9.14
CA ARG A 37 10.41 -29.75 -7.87
C ARG A 37 9.15 -30.56 -8.17
N PRO A 38 8.83 -31.61 -7.39
CA PRO A 38 7.54 -32.27 -7.54
C PRO A 38 6.48 -31.17 -7.45
N ALA A 39 5.48 -31.22 -8.34
CA ALA A 39 4.35 -30.31 -8.31
C ALA A 39 3.83 -30.29 -6.87
N SER A 40 4.09 -29.19 -6.15
CA SER A 40 3.95 -29.19 -4.70
C SER A 40 2.47 -29.40 -4.38
N THR A 41 2.15 -30.54 -3.79
CA THR A 41 0.83 -30.83 -3.21
C THR A 41 0.59 -30.01 -1.94
N GLU A 42 1.61 -29.33 -1.42
CA GLU A 42 1.45 -28.40 -0.31
C GLU A 42 0.60 -27.18 -0.71
N PRO A 43 -0.41 -26.82 0.09
CA PRO A 43 -1.21 -25.63 -0.16
C PRO A 43 -0.33 -24.38 -0.05
N THR A 44 -0.43 -23.49 -1.03
CA THR A 44 0.31 -22.23 -1.01
C THR A 44 -0.53 -21.11 -0.43
N ARG A 45 0.08 -20.22 0.37
CA ARG A 45 -0.57 -19.06 0.98
C ARG A 45 0.05 -17.76 0.44
N PRO A 46 -0.71 -16.65 0.38
CA PRO A 46 -0.20 -15.41 -0.16
C PRO A 46 0.63 -14.64 0.88
N TYR A 47 1.78 -14.13 0.46
CA TYR A 47 2.71 -13.36 1.29
C TYR A 47 3.24 -12.14 0.54
N VAL A 48 3.59 -11.11 1.31
CA VAL A 48 4.42 -9.98 0.88
C VAL A 48 5.82 -10.20 1.41
N VAL A 49 6.80 -10.19 0.52
CA VAL A 49 8.23 -10.30 0.82
C VAL A 49 8.85 -8.93 0.67
N VAL A 50 9.46 -8.43 1.74
CA VAL A 50 10.22 -7.17 1.76
C VAL A 50 11.70 -7.52 1.70
N ALA A 51 12.41 -6.96 0.73
CA ALA A 51 13.84 -7.15 0.56
C ALA A 51 14.63 -6.04 1.25
N ARG A 52 15.91 -6.30 1.55
CA ARG A 52 16.83 -5.30 2.16
C ARG A 52 17.18 -4.13 1.24
N GLY A 53 16.85 -4.22 -0.05
CA GLY A 53 17.11 -3.17 -1.02
C GLY A 53 16.58 -3.51 -2.41
N ARG A 54 16.65 -2.55 -3.33
CA ARG A 54 16.12 -2.70 -4.69
C ARG A 54 16.86 -3.75 -5.50
N ALA A 55 18.18 -3.84 -5.37
CA ALA A 55 18.99 -4.88 -6.02
C ALA A 55 18.57 -6.27 -5.54
N ALA A 56 18.56 -6.48 -4.21
CA ALA A 56 18.06 -7.70 -3.58
C ALA A 56 16.64 -8.08 -4.03
N ALA A 57 15.71 -7.12 -4.12
CA ALA A 57 14.37 -7.37 -4.62
C ALA A 57 14.35 -7.81 -6.08
N ARG A 58 15.16 -7.18 -6.95
CA ARG A 58 15.28 -7.57 -8.36
C ARG A 58 15.86 -8.96 -8.53
N ASP A 59 16.90 -9.29 -7.77
CA ASP A 59 17.57 -10.59 -7.83
C ASP A 59 16.62 -11.70 -7.36
N LEU A 60 15.92 -11.47 -6.25
CA LEU A 60 14.89 -12.40 -5.76
C LEU A 60 13.79 -12.60 -6.80
N VAL A 61 13.22 -11.53 -7.37
CA VAL A 61 12.14 -11.66 -8.37
C VAL A 61 12.61 -12.33 -9.67
N GLY A 62 13.89 -12.19 -10.04
CA GLY A 62 14.48 -12.87 -11.18
C GLY A 62 14.54 -14.39 -11.05
N GLU A 63 14.43 -14.92 -9.83
CA GLU A 63 14.30 -16.35 -9.60
C GLU A 63 12.86 -16.80 -9.90
N VAL A 64 12.70 -17.46 -11.06
CA VAL A 64 11.40 -17.89 -11.63
C VAL A 64 10.53 -18.71 -10.65
N ARG A 65 11.12 -19.33 -9.63
CA ARG A 65 10.44 -20.21 -8.66
C ARG A 65 9.44 -19.51 -7.74
N TRP A 66 9.54 -18.20 -7.54
CA TRP A 66 8.72 -17.51 -6.52
C TRP A 66 7.31 -17.14 -6.97
N ARG A 67 6.81 -17.56 -8.14
CA ARG A 67 5.40 -17.30 -8.56
C ARG A 67 4.93 -15.86 -8.27
N VAL A 68 5.75 -14.89 -8.65
CA VAL A 68 5.56 -13.48 -8.29
C VAL A 68 4.27 -12.95 -8.91
N ARG A 69 3.38 -12.41 -8.07
CA ARG A 69 2.12 -11.78 -8.47
C ARG A 69 2.29 -10.29 -8.74
N ARG A 70 3.09 -9.62 -7.92
CA ARG A 70 3.34 -8.17 -7.98
C ARG A 70 4.76 -7.87 -7.53
N TYR A 71 5.40 -6.92 -8.20
CA TYR A 71 6.72 -6.41 -7.86
C TYR A 71 6.60 -4.93 -7.50
N TYR A 72 7.19 -4.55 -6.37
CA TYR A 72 7.20 -3.18 -5.86
C TYR A 72 8.61 -2.61 -6.00
N ALA A 73 8.72 -1.52 -6.74
CA ALA A 73 10.02 -0.97 -7.13
C ALA A 73 10.36 0.34 -6.43
N ALA A 74 9.35 1.12 -6.01
CA ALA A 74 9.47 2.49 -5.52
C ALA A 74 9.21 2.64 -4.02
N ALA A 75 8.01 2.30 -3.56
CA ALA A 75 7.60 2.55 -2.16
C ALA A 75 8.14 1.53 -1.18
N LEU A 76 8.31 0.30 -1.63
CA LEU A 76 8.86 -0.78 -0.83
C LEU A 76 9.64 -1.70 -1.77
N PRO A 77 10.94 -1.97 -1.56
CA PRO A 77 11.63 -2.98 -2.35
C PRO A 77 11.10 -4.36 -1.95
N GLY A 78 10.36 -5.02 -2.83
CA GLY A 78 9.75 -6.31 -2.48
C GLY A 78 8.78 -6.82 -3.54
N PHE A 79 8.07 -7.90 -3.21
CA PHE A 79 7.11 -8.52 -4.10
C PHE A 79 6.03 -9.29 -3.33
N ALA A 80 4.87 -9.52 -3.96
CA ALA A 80 3.85 -10.43 -3.46
C ALA A 80 3.90 -11.76 -4.21
N THR A 81 3.73 -12.86 -3.49
CA THR A 81 3.89 -14.24 -4.00
C THR A 81 2.94 -15.20 -3.27
N PHE A 82 2.76 -16.41 -3.82
CA PHE A 82 2.21 -17.56 -3.11
C PHE A 82 3.33 -18.52 -2.71
N LEU A 83 3.43 -18.83 -1.43
CA LEU A 83 4.47 -19.69 -0.87
C LEU A 83 3.88 -20.94 -0.22
N THR A 84 4.51 -22.09 -0.42
CA THR A 84 4.36 -23.26 0.45
C THR A 84 5.06 -23.02 1.80
N ALA A 85 4.87 -23.93 2.77
CA ALA A 85 5.56 -23.83 4.06
C ALA A 85 7.09 -23.95 3.90
N ALA A 86 7.54 -24.85 3.02
CA ALA A 86 8.96 -25.02 2.70
C ALA A 86 9.56 -23.77 2.02
N GLU A 87 8.86 -23.18 1.04
CA GLU A 87 9.33 -21.96 0.36
C GLU A 87 9.40 -20.75 1.31
N LEU A 88 8.44 -20.64 2.21
CA LEU A 88 8.45 -19.60 3.24
C LEU A 88 9.67 -19.75 4.17
N ALA A 89 9.99 -20.98 4.59
CA ALA A 89 11.17 -21.23 5.41
C ALA A 89 12.46 -20.88 4.66
N GLU A 90 12.53 -21.21 3.37
CA GLU A 90 13.67 -20.87 2.51
C GLU A 90 13.86 -19.35 2.40
N LEU A 91 12.81 -18.60 2.05
CA LEU A 91 12.90 -17.14 1.94
C LEU A 91 13.23 -16.46 3.27
N ARG A 92 12.78 -17.02 4.41
CA ARG A 92 13.16 -16.50 5.74
C ARG A 92 14.64 -16.66 6.04
N ALA A 93 15.28 -17.68 5.49
CA ALA A 93 16.71 -17.91 5.64
C ALA A 93 17.57 -17.10 4.65
N ASP A 94 16.95 -16.52 3.61
CA ASP A 94 17.67 -15.76 2.59
C ASP A 94 18.16 -14.40 3.12
N PRO A 95 19.47 -14.10 3.09
CA PRO A 95 20.03 -12.86 3.63
C PRO A 95 19.54 -11.59 2.92
N ARG A 96 19.02 -11.72 1.69
CA ARG A 96 18.45 -10.60 0.92
C ARG A 96 17.08 -10.17 1.41
N VAL A 97 16.38 -11.04 2.15
CA VAL A 97 15.05 -10.78 2.69
C VAL A 97 15.17 -9.98 4.00
N LEU A 98 14.38 -8.92 4.10
CA LEU A 98 14.25 -8.09 5.30
C LEU A 98 13.12 -8.60 6.20
N ALA A 99 11.95 -8.85 5.60
CA ALA A 99 10.76 -9.30 6.31
C ALA A 99 9.81 -10.04 5.36
N ILE A 100 8.95 -10.88 5.92
CA ILE A 100 7.86 -11.54 5.20
C ILE A 100 6.59 -11.43 6.03
N GLU A 101 5.52 -10.92 5.42
CA GLU A 101 4.21 -10.72 6.05
C GLU A 101 3.12 -11.47 5.28
N PRO A 102 2.12 -12.04 5.96
CA PRO A 102 0.93 -12.56 5.28
C PRO A 102 0.22 -11.46 4.48
N ASP A 103 -0.15 -11.76 3.23
CA ASP A 103 -1.01 -10.90 2.42
C ASP A 103 -2.45 -11.04 2.94
N HIS A 104 -2.82 -10.19 3.89
CA HIS A 104 -4.10 -10.21 4.58
C HIS A 104 -5.10 -9.24 3.95
N ARG A 105 -6.37 -9.39 4.34
CA ARG A 105 -7.46 -8.53 3.86
C ARG A 105 -7.42 -7.17 4.53
N ILE A 106 -7.54 -6.13 3.71
CA ILE A 106 -7.76 -4.74 4.12
C ILE A 106 -9.17 -4.35 3.67
N HIS A 107 -9.81 -3.44 4.39
CA HIS A 107 -11.18 -3.02 4.11
C HIS A 107 -11.31 -1.51 4.18
N ALA A 108 -12.37 -0.98 3.57
CA ALA A 108 -12.76 0.42 3.66
C ALA A 108 -13.02 0.81 5.13
N ALA A 109 -12.44 1.94 5.56
CA ALA A 109 -12.70 2.51 6.88
C ALA A 109 -14.01 3.34 6.87
N PRO A 110 -14.71 3.51 8.00
CA PRO A 110 -15.88 4.38 8.05
C PRO A 110 -15.58 5.81 7.55
N VAL A 111 -16.50 6.37 6.76
CA VAL A 111 -16.39 7.76 6.27
C VAL A 111 -17.31 8.65 7.09
N HIS A 112 -16.72 9.54 7.88
CA HIS A 112 -17.48 10.52 8.62
C HIS A 112 -18.03 11.64 7.71
N ALA A 113 -19.01 12.38 8.21
CA ALA A 113 -19.56 13.54 7.50
C ALA A 113 -18.48 14.60 7.23
N ALA A 114 -18.71 15.55 6.32
CA ALA A 114 -17.82 16.70 6.25
C ALA A 114 -18.08 17.58 7.49
N VAL A 115 -17.03 17.96 8.21
CA VAL A 115 -17.11 19.01 9.23
C VAL A 115 -17.16 20.37 8.52
N ARG A 116 -17.72 21.39 9.17
CA ARG A 116 -17.95 22.74 8.63
C ARG A 116 -16.77 23.27 7.77
N PRO A 117 -17.06 24.12 6.75
CA PRO A 117 -16.03 24.68 5.88
C PRO A 117 -14.91 25.34 6.68
N ILE A 118 -13.65 25.01 6.34
CA ILE A 118 -12.49 25.67 6.94
C ILE A 118 -12.46 27.11 6.41
N PRO A 119 -12.44 28.14 7.28
CA PRO A 119 -12.35 29.52 6.86
C PRO A 119 -11.13 29.79 5.98
N GLY A 120 -11.28 30.65 4.96
CA GLY A 120 -10.20 31.05 4.05
C GLY A 120 -10.53 30.85 2.58
N ASP A 121 -9.75 31.50 1.72
CA ASP A 121 -9.92 31.54 0.26
C ASP A 121 -9.23 30.39 -0.50
N ALA A 122 -8.33 29.64 0.14
CA ALA A 122 -7.68 28.50 -0.49
C ALA A 122 -8.72 27.43 -0.83
N THR A 123 -8.63 26.85 -2.02
CA THR A 123 -9.60 25.87 -2.57
C THR A 123 -8.96 24.51 -2.89
N GLY A 124 -7.67 24.35 -2.64
CA GLY A 124 -6.85 23.21 -3.08
C GLY A 124 -6.31 23.35 -4.51
N ALA A 125 -6.40 24.53 -5.11
CA ALA A 125 -5.95 24.75 -6.49
C ALA A 125 -4.46 24.42 -6.65
N GLY A 126 -4.09 23.83 -7.79
CA GLY A 126 -2.70 23.43 -8.07
C GLY A 126 -2.20 22.20 -7.30
N THR A 127 -3.04 21.56 -6.48
CA THR A 127 -2.68 20.37 -5.70
C THR A 127 -3.32 19.10 -6.23
N THR A 128 -2.88 17.94 -5.73
CA THR A 128 -3.44 16.64 -6.11
C THR A 128 -3.65 15.75 -4.91
N VAL A 129 -4.88 15.24 -4.78
CA VAL A 129 -5.26 14.27 -3.77
C VAL A 129 -5.44 12.91 -4.45
N TYR A 130 -4.56 11.98 -4.14
CA TYR A 130 -4.66 10.57 -4.52
C TYR A 130 -5.59 9.86 -3.54
N VAL A 131 -6.77 9.46 -4.02
CA VAL A 131 -7.75 8.71 -3.24
C VAL A 131 -7.50 7.22 -3.46
N LEU A 132 -6.91 6.57 -2.47
CA LEU A 132 -6.48 5.18 -2.50
C LEU A 132 -7.56 4.31 -1.83
N ASP A 133 -8.49 3.78 -2.63
CA ASP A 133 -9.81 3.29 -2.17
C ASP A 133 -10.46 2.28 -3.16
N SER A 134 -11.79 2.13 -3.19
CA SER A 134 -12.55 1.26 -4.09
C SER A 134 -12.66 1.75 -5.54
N GLY A 135 -12.09 2.91 -5.83
CA GLY A 135 -12.25 3.64 -7.09
C GLY A 135 -12.94 4.98 -6.87
N VAL A 136 -13.05 5.80 -7.91
CA VAL A 136 -13.88 7.01 -7.89
C VAL A 136 -14.73 7.03 -9.15
N ASP A 137 -16.00 7.42 -9.01
CA ASP A 137 -16.80 7.83 -10.15
C ASP A 137 -16.32 9.20 -10.67
N ALA A 138 -15.25 9.18 -11.44
CA ALA A 138 -14.63 10.36 -12.02
C ALA A 138 -15.56 11.17 -12.95
N ARG A 139 -16.71 10.60 -13.37
CA ARG A 139 -17.71 11.29 -14.20
C ARG A 139 -18.81 11.97 -13.37
N HIS A 140 -18.73 11.92 -12.04
CA HIS A 140 -19.70 12.59 -11.18
C HIS A 140 -19.68 14.10 -11.44
N ALA A 141 -20.86 14.70 -11.62
CA ALA A 141 -21.00 16.08 -12.10
C ALA A 141 -20.27 17.12 -11.21
N GLU A 142 -20.20 16.89 -9.91
CA GLU A 142 -19.50 17.77 -8.96
C GLU A 142 -17.99 17.86 -9.21
N PHE A 143 -17.38 16.78 -9.71
CA PHE A 143 -15.94 16.77 -9.97
C PHE A 143 -15.56 17.50 -11.25
N GLY A 144 -16.46 17.62 -12.22
CA GLY A 144 -16.13 18.18 -13.53
C GLY A 144 -14.97 17.43 -14.18
N ASP A 145 -13.91 18.16 -14.56
CA ASP A 145 -12.67 17.63 -15.13
C ASP A 145 -11.58 17.36 -14.08
N ARG A 146 -11.86 17.59 -12.80
CA ARG A 146 -10.86 17.51 -11.72
C ARG A 146 -10.60 16.09 -11.23
N ALA A 147 -11.44 15.11 -11.57
CA ALA A 147 -11.26 13.72 -11.16
C ALA A 147 -10.93 12.81 -12.34
N TRP A 148 -9.98 11.89 -12.17
CA TRP A 148 -9.73 10.82 -13.14
C TRP A 148 -9.25 9.52 -12.49
N ARG A 149 -9.39 8.42 -13.23
CA ARG A 149 -8.88 7.09 -12.84
C ARG A 149 -7.47 6.92 -13.34
N ALA A 150 -6.55 6.56 -12.47
CA ALA A 150 -5.14 6.46 -12.85
C ALA A 150 -4.52 5.08 -12.59
N PHE A 151 -5.03 4.35 -11.60
CA PHE A 151 -4.53 3.01 -11.29
C PHE A 151 -5.62 2.10 -10.75
N ASP A 152 -5.55 0.81 -11.07
CA ASP A 152 -6.43 -0.23 -10.56
C ASP A 152 -5.60 -1.48 -10.24
N ALA A 153 -5.40 -1.75 -8.95
CA ALA A 153 -4.71 -2.93 -8.48
C ALA A 153 -5.57 -4.20 -8.57
N THR A 154 -6.91 -4.07 -8.67
CA THR A 154 -7.88 -5.17 -8.58
C THR A 154 -8.15 -5.87 -9.91
N GLY A 155 -7.58 -5.38 -11.02
CA GLY A 155 -7.67 -6.01 -12.34
C GLY A 155 -8.85 -5.59 -13.21
N GLY A 156 -9.29 -4.32 -13.10
CA GLY A 156 -10.40 -3.78 -13.90
C GLY A 156 -10.12 -2.39 -14.52
N ALA A 157 -11.20 -1.69 -14.87
CA ALA A 157 -11.15 -0.35 -15.51
C ALA A 157 -11.14 0.82 -14.50
N GLY A 158 -10.74 0.58 -13.24
CA GLY A 158 -10.70 1.60 -12.18
C GLY A 158 -12.05 2.14 -11.75
N ARG A 159 -13.16 1.51 -12.15
CA ARG A 159 -14.51 1.96 -11.79
C ARG A 159 -14.80 1.70 -10.32
N ASP A 160 -15.32 2.72 -9.66
CA ASP A 160 -15.92 2.52 -8.34
C ASP A 160 -17.21 1.71 -8.48
N CYS A 161 -17.22 0.50 -7.94
CA CYS A 161 -18.36 -0.40 -7.91
C CYS A 161 -18.87 -0.69 -6.49
N ASP A 162 -18.19 -0.16 -5.48
CA ASP A 162 -18.62 -0.20 -4.09
C ASP A 162 -19.31 1.14 -3.71
N GLY A 163 -18.75 2.26 -4.18
CA GLY A 163 -19.24 3.60 -3.90
C GLY A 163 -18.49 4.29 -2.75
N HIS A 164 -17.72 3.56 -1.94
CA HIS A 164 -16.96 4.12 -0.83
C HIS A 164 -15.96 5.19 -1.29
N GLY A 165 -15.12 4.88 -2.27
CA GLY A 165 -14.12 5.83 -2.76
C GLY A 165 -14.72 7.08 -3.40
N THR A 166 -15.90 6.99 -4.03
CA THR A 166 -16.65 8.16 -4.49
C THR A 166 -17.14 9.02 -3.34
N ARG A 167 -17.64 8.42 -2.23
CA ARG A 167 -18.00 9.19 -1.02
C ARG A 167 -16.78 9.87 -0.40
N VAL A 168 -15.65 9.17 -0.32
CA VAL A 168 -14.37 9.73 0.15
C VAL A 168 -13.92 10.90 -0.72
N ALA A 169 -13.95 10.74 -2.04
CA ALA A 169 -13.62 11.80 -2.99
C ALA A 169 -14.57 13.01 -2.85
N GLY A 170 -15.87 12.78 -2.63
CA GLY A 170 -16.84 13.83 -2.34
C GLY A 170 -16.49 14.63 -1.08
N ARG A 171 -16.00 13.97 -0.02
CA ARG A 171 -15.54 14.66 1.21
C ARG A 171 -14.29 15.52 0.95
N VAL A 172 -13.36 15.01 0.16
CA VAL A 172 -12.19 15.79 -0.28
C VAL A 172 -12.65 17.02 -1.06
N HIS A 173 -13.51 16.83 -2.06
CA HIS A 173 -14.03 17.89 -2.91
C HIS A 173 -14.79 18.97 -2.14
N ALA A 174 -15.64 18.57 -1.18
CA ALA A 174 -16.40 19.51 -0.36
C ALA A 174 -15.52 20.49 0.43
N THR A 175 -14.30 20.09 0.79
CA THR A 175 -13.36 20.93 1.56
C THR A 175 -12.34 21.62 0.65
N ALA A 176 -11.85 20.95 -0.39
CA ALA A 176 -10.87 21.44 -1.36
C ALA A 176 -11.43 21.33 -2.80
N PRO A 177 -12.39 22.20 -3.18
CA PRO A 177 -13.16 22.05 -4.42
C PRO A 177 -12.35 22.19 -5.71
N GLN A 178 -11.17 22.79 -5.67
CA GLN A 178 -10.27 22.94 -6.83
C GLN A 178 -9.06 22.00 -6.79
N ALA A 179 -8.98 21.10 -5.81
CA ALA A 179 -7.98 20.04 -5.84
C ALA A 179 -8.28 19.04 -6.96
N ARG A 180 -7.23 18.55 -7.61
CA ARG A 180 -7.32 17.42 -8.54
C ARG A 180 -7.46 16.12 -7.74
N ILE A 181 -8.40 15.26 -8.12
CA ILE A 181 -8.65 13.96 -7.47
C ILE A 181 -8.17 12.85 -8.40
N VAL A 182 -7.23 12.05 -7.91
CA VAL A 182 -6.69 10.90 -8.64
C VAL A 182 -7.14 9.62 -7.98
N SER A 183 -7.95 8.84 -8.69
CA SER A 183 -8.39 7.54 -8.19
C SER A 183 -7.31 6.47 -8.36
N VAL A 184 -6.93 5.89 -7.22
CA VAL A 184 -6.01 4.76 -7.11
C VAL A 184 -6.79 3.61 -6.48
N ARG A 185 -7.35 2.74 -7.33
CA ARG A 185 -8.25 1.68 -6.88
C ARG A 185 -7.46 0.49 -6.32
N VAL A 186 -7.68 0.17 -5.06
CA VAL A 186 -7.06 -0.95 -4.34
C VAL A 186 -8.06 -1.82 -3.59
N LEU A 187 -9.33 -1.41 -3.52
CA LEU A 187 -10.42 -2.22 -2.98
C LEU A 187 -11.37 -2.65 -4.12
N GLY A 188 -11.86 -3.89 -4.03
CA GLY A 188 -12.85 -4.45 -4.93
C GLY A 188 -14.28 -3.96 -4.63
N CYS A 189 -15.25 -4.53 -5.34
CA CYS A 189 -16.68 -4.13 -5.23
C CYS A 189 -17.34 -4.52 -3.90
N SER A 190 -16.67 -5.29 -3.06
CA SER A 190 -17.14 -5.66 -1.72
C SER A 190 -16.55 -4.77 -0.62
N GLY A 191 -15.81 -3.72 -0.98
CA GLY A 191 -15.12 -2.85 -0.03
C GLY A 191 -13.85 -3.46 0.59
N TYR A 192 -13.37 -4.58 0.03
CA TYR A 192 -12.17 -5.28 0.48
C TYR A 192 -11.09 -5.31 -0.60
N GLY A 193 -9.83 -5.25 -0.17
CA GLY A 193 -8.65 -5.52 -0.96
C GLY A 193 -7.63 -6.31 -0.15
N THR A 194 -6.41 -6.47 -0.66
CA THR A 194 -5.31 -7.09 0.08
C THR A 194 -4.16 -6.13 0.36
N LEU A 195 -3.31 -6.46 1.33
CA LEU A 195 -2.06 -5.73 1.60
C LEU A 195 -1.25 -5.53 0.31
N ALA A 196 -1.12 -6.57 -0.50
CA ALA A 196 -0.43 -6.50 -1.79
C ALA A 196 -1.02 -5.47 -2.76
N GLU A 197 -2.35 -5.29 -2.76
CA GLU A 197 -3.04 -4.32 -3.63
C GLU A 197 -2.86 -2.89 -3.14
N VAL A 198 -2.94 -2.68 -1.84
CA VAL A 198 -2.68 -1.38 -1.20
C VAL A 198 -1.24 -0.95 -1.43
N LEU A 199 -0.27 -1.86 -1.22
CA LEU A 199 1.15 -1.60 -1.50
C LEU A 199 1.39 -1.28 -2.98
N ALA A 200 0.70 -1.95 -3.91
CA ALA A 200 0.78 -1.63 -5.34
C ALA A 200 0.28 -0.20 -5.64
N GLY A 201 -0.81 0.23 -4.98
CA GLY A 201 -1.32 1.60 -5.11
C GLY A 201 -0.33 2.64 -4.60
N LEU A 202 0.25 2.42 -3.42
CA LEU A 202 1.28 3.30 -2.85
C LEU A 202 2.52 3.37 -3.76
N ASP A 203 2.99 2.22 -4.21
CA ASP A 203 4.11 2.09 -5.12
C ASP A 203 3.87 2.83 -6.45
N TRP A 204 2.63 2.78 -6.96
CA TRP A 204 2.22 3.56 -8.13
C TRP A 204 2.21 5.07 -7.84
N ILE A 205 1.65 5.52 -6.71
CA ILE A 205 1.64 6.93 -6.32
C ILE A 205 3.07 7.48 -6.26
N GLN A 206 3.99 6.79 -5.59
CA GLN A 206 5.36 7.30 -5.45
C GLN A 206 6.08 7.51 -6.79
N ARG A 207 5.75 6.72 -7.82
CA ARG A 207 6.33 6.90 -9.16
C ARG A 207 5.71 8.08 -9.94
N HIS A 208 4.43 8.34 -9.73
CA HIS A 208 3.64 9.25 -10.58
C HIS A 208 3.25 10.56 -9.90
N ALA A 209 3.42 10.67 -8.58
CA ALA A 209 3.18 11.91 -7.85
C ALA A 209 4.10 13.02 -8.35
N ARG A 210 3.51 14.19 -8.62
CA ARG A 210 4.20 15.38 -9.13
C ARG A 210 3.58 16.62 -8.51
N GLY A 211 4.42 17.58 -8.16
CA GLY A 211 3.98 18.81 -7.49
C GLY A 211 3.34 18.52 -6.12
N PRO A 212 2.61 19.50 -5.56
CA PRO A 212 2.01 19.37 -4.24
C PRO A 212 0.98 18.23 -4.20
N SER A 213 1.29 17.18 -3.44
CA SER A 213 0.57 15.90 -3.48
C SER A 213 0.18 15.43 -2.09
N VAL A 214 -1.04 14.93 -1.97
CA VAL A 214 -1.59 14.28 -0.77
C VAL A 214 -2.10 12.89 -1.14
N ALA A 215 -1.79 11.86 -0.36
CA ALA A 215 -2.39 10.54 -0.46
C ALA A 215 -3.37 10.32 0.69
N ASN A 216 -4.63 10.06 0.36
CA ASN A 216 -5.69 9.72 1.31
C ASN A 216 -5.97 8.22 1.27
N LEU A 217 -5.71 7.55 2.39
CA LEU A 217 -5.93 6.12 2.61
C LEU A 217 -7.10 5.95 3.57
N SER A 218 -8.33 5.94 3.07
CA SER A 218 -9.54 5.68 3.87
C SER A 218 -9.80 4.19 4.04
N ILE A 219 -8.77 3.48 4.47
CA ILE A 219 -8.74 2.03 4.64
C ILE A 219 -8.34 1.69 6.08
N SER A 220 -8.80 0.54 6.55
CA SER A 220 -8.45 0.03 7.88
C SER A 220 -7.75 -1.32 7.75
N ASP A 221 -6.59 -1.39 8.38
CA ASP A 221 -5.75 -2.57 8.54
C ASP A 221 -5.79 -3.00 10.02
N HIS A 222 -6.64 -3.97 10.33
CA HIS A 222 -6.84 -4.49 11.70
C HIS A 222 -5.59 -5.16 12.30
N GLY A 223 -4.57 -5.48 11.49
CA GLY A 223 -3.38 -6.21 11.93
C GLY A 223 -2.15 -5.34 12.15
N GLY A 224 -2.17 -4.08 11.68
CA GLY A 224 -1.02 -3.19 11.69
C GLY A 224 0.18 -3.75 10.92
N SER A 225 0.27 -3.48 9.62
CA SER A 225 1.35 -3.97 8.77
C SER A 225 2.62 -3.10 8.80
N PRO A 226 3.79 -3.65 9.21
CA PRO A 226 5.07 -2.96 9.04
C PRO A 226 5.39 -2.62 7.59
N ALA A 227 5.07 -3.49 6.62
CA ALA A 227 5.24 -3.23 5.21
C ALA A 227 4.41 -2.03 4.74
N LEU A 228 3.15 -1.91 5.18
CA LEU A 228 2.29 -0.76 4.88
C LEU A 228 2.88 0.53 5.47
N GLY A 229 3.26 0.51 6.76
CA GLY A 229 3.87 1.65 7.43
C GLY A 229 5.19 2.11 6.77
N ALA A 230 6.02 1.15 6.32
CA ALA A 230 7.26 1.42 5.61
C ALA A 230 7.00 2.08 4.23
N ALA A 231 6.00 1.59 3.49
CA ALA A 231 5.60 2.16 2.20
C ALA A 231 5.01 3.57 2.35
N MET A 232 4.15 3.81 3.36
CA MET A 232 3.64 5.14 3.68
C MET A 232 4.78 6.11 4.04
N SER A 233 5.74 5.64 4.84
CA SER A 233 6.92 6.44 5.20
C SER A 233 7.80 6.76 3.98
N ALA A 234 7.88 5.85 3.00
CA ALA A 234 8.59 6.10 1.74
C ALA A 234 7.90 7.16 0.88
N LEU A 235 6.57 7.17 0.82
CA LEU A 235 5.81 8.24 0.17
C LEU A 235 6.07 9.60 0.83
N VAL A 236 6.03 9.65 2.16
CA VAL A 236 6.32 10.88 2.90
C VAL A 236 7.72 11.41 2.57
N ARG A 237 8.73 10.55 2.56
CA ARG A 237 10.10 10.91 2.15
C ARG A 237 10.20 11.37 0.69
N SER A 238 9.27 10.95 -0.17
CA SER A 238 9.19 11.41 -1.57
C SER A 238 8.48 12.77 -1.74
N GLY A 239 8.00 13.38 -0.66
CA GLY A 239 7.32 14.67 -0.67
C GLY A 239 5.79 14.58 -0.77
N VAL A 240 5.21 13.38 -0.74
CA VAL A 240 3.76 13.18 -0.73
C VAL A 240 3.27 13.19 0.72
N PHE A 241 2.37 14.10 1.08
CA PHE A 241 1.74 14.05 2.39
C PHE A 241 0.78 12.87 2.48
N VAL A 242 0.85 12.06 3.55
CA VAL A 242 0.04 10.85 3.67
C VAL A 242 -0.91 11.00 4.84
N VAL A 243 -2.21 10.80 4.58
CA VAL A 243 -3.26 10.70 5.60
C VAL A 243 -3.92 9.35 5.48
N SER A 244 -3.98 8.60 6.58
CA SER A 244 -4.67 7.33 6.68
C SER A 244 -5.83 7.44 7.66
N ALA A 245 -6.86 6.63 7.48
CA ALA A 245 -7.87 6.44 8.50
C ALA A 245 -7.20 5.91 9.77
N ALA A 246 -7.55 6.48 10.93
CA ALA A 246 -7.25 5.85 12.20
C ALA A 246 -8.21 4.66 12.33
N GLY A 247 -7.68 3.43 12.34
CA GLY A 247 -8.52 2.26 12.59
C GLY A 247 -9.12 2.38 13.99
N SER A 248 -10.42 2.15 14.13
CA SER A 248 -11.07 2.06 15.45
C SER A 248 -10.51 0.94 16.32
N ASP A 249 -9.73 0.00 15.75
CA ASP A 249 -9.29 -1.23 16.39
C ASP A 249 -7.87 -1.67 16.01
N SER A 250 -6.87 -0.78 16.09
CA SER A 250 -5.46 -1.20 15.90
C SER A 250 -4.54 -0.61 16.95
N GLY A 251 -4.34 -1.37 18.03
CA GLY A 251 -3.33 -1.11 19.04
C GLY A 251 -1.93 -1.04 18.44
N THR A 252 -1.48 0.16 18.13
CA THR A 252 -0.06 0.50 17.96
C THR A 252 0.28 1.68 18.88
N GLY A 253 0.02 1.47 20.17
CA GLY A 253 0.62 2.25 21.24
C GLY A 253 1.87 1.52 21.71
N SER A 254 3.06 2.01 21.35
CA SER A 254 4.20 1.88 22.26
C SER A 254 3.93 2.86 23.41
N GLY A 255 3.10 2.41 24.36
CA GLY A 255 2.71 3.17 25.54
C GLY A 255 3.22 2.45 26.76
N THR A 256 4.17 3.06 27.46
CA THR A 256 4.54 2.67 28.83
C THR A 256 3.29 2.66 29.71
N ARG A 257 3.06 1.51 30.35
CA ARG A 257 1.88 1.16 31.13
C ARG A 257 1.79 1.98 32.43
N THR A 258 0.89 2.96 32.49
CA THR A 258 0.30 3.44 33.75
C THR A 258 -1.15 3.87 33.51
N GLY A 259 -2.13 3.08 33.96
CA GLY A 259 -3.54 3.49 33.94
C GLY A 259 -4.52 2.33 34.13
N THR A 260 -5.18 2.33 35.28
CA THR A 260 -6.22 1.39 35.75
C THR A 260 -7.58 1.73 35.16
N GLY A 261 -8.26 0.78 34.48
CA GLY A 261 -9.64 0.96 34.03
C GLY A 261 -10.30 -0.34 33.53
N THR A 262 -11.52 -0.60 33.99
CA THR A 262 -12.30 -1.85 33.92
C THR A 262 -13.35 -1.88 32.80
N GLY A 263 -13.54 -3.03 32.11
CA GLY A 263 -14.79 -3.41 31.39
C GLY A 263 -14.66 -3.88 29.91
N THR A 264 -14.44 -5.18 29.66
CA THR A 264 -15.34 -6.20 29.03
C THR A 264 -15.77 -6.04 27.56
N GLY A 265 -15.26 -6.94 26.69
CA GLY A 265 -15.77 -7.23 25.34
C GLY A 265 -15.05 -8.43 24.69
N THR A 266 -15.80 -9.46 24.32
CA THR A 266 -15.39 -10.83 23.97
C THR A 266 -15.15 -11.08 22.48
N GLY A 267 -14.11 -11.83 22.12
CA GLY A 267 -13.92 -12.40 20.78
C GLY A 267 -12.71 -13.34 20.70
N THR A 268 -12.97 -14.60 20.37
CA THR A 268 -12.14 -15.80 20.57
C THR A 268 -11.12 -16.09 19.46
N GLY A 269 -9.86 -16.35 19.85
CA GLY A 269 -8.82 -16.95 19.01
C GLY A 269 -7.52 -17.11 19.79
N THR A 270 -7.15 -18.36 20.10
CA THR A 270 -6.04 -18.78 20.96
C THR A 270 -4.68 -18.49 20.33
N ASP A 271 -3.94 -17.50 20.88
CA ASP A 271 -2.53 -17.57 21.27
C ASP A 271 -2.17 -16.29 22.05
N SER A 272 -1.31 -16.44 23.05
CA SER A 272 -1.17 -15.58 24.23
C SER A 272 -0.63 -14.17 23.97
N GLY A 273 -1.54 -13.18 24.05
CA GLY A 273 -1.23 -11.74 24.14
C GLY A 273 -2.51 -10.90 24.13
N THR A 274 -3.14 -10.71 25.28
CA THR A 274 -4.36 -9.90 25.44
C THR A 274 -4.05 -8.40 25.35
N ALA A 275 -4.45 -7.75 24.26
CA ALA A 275 -4.63 -6.30 24.20
C ALA A 275 -6.13 -6.00 24.33
N THR A 276 -6.60 -5.82 25.56
CA THR A 276 -7.93 -5.23 25.84
C THR A 276 -7.75 -3.74 26.08
N GLY A 277 -8.36 -2.92 25.23
CA GLY A 277 -8.43 -1.47 25.38
C GLY A 277 -9.64 -0.92 24.63
N SER A 278 -10.83 -1.13 25.18
CA SER A 278 -12.04 -0.41 24.76
C SER A 278 -12.07 0.94 25.47
N GLY A 279 -11.82 2.01 24.72
CA GLY A 279 -11.99 3.38 25.17
C GLY A 279 -12.97 4.10 24.27
N SER A 280 -14.27 3.90 24.48
CA SER A 280 -15.29 4.84 24.01
C SER A 280 -15.22 6.09 24.89
N GLY A 281 -14.28 6.97 24.61
CA GLY A 281 -14.15 8.29 25.22
C GLY A 281 -14.75 9.34 24.30
N SER A 282 -15.79 10.02 24.77
CA SER A 282 -16.44 11.14 24.09
C SER A 282 -15.42 12.26 23.82
N GLY A 283 -14.98 12.37 22.56
CA GLY A 283 -14.03 13.37 22.08
C GLY A 283 -13.86 13.21 20.58
N ILE A 284 -14.48 14.08 19.80
CA ILE A 284 -14.37 14.13 18.33
C ILE A 284 -12.87 14.30 17.97
N GLY A 285 -12.28 13.44 17.12
CA GLY A 285 -11.13 13.84 16.29
C GLY A 285 -9.69 13.56 16.78
N SER A 286 -9.32 12.32 17.11
CA SER A 286 -7.89 12.01 17.33
C SER A 286 -7.12 11.99 16.00
N CYS A 287 -6.50 13.12 15.62
CA CYS A 287 -5.42 13.12 14.64
C CYS A 287 -4.11 12.75 15.32
N ARG A 288 -3.40 11.74 14.80
CA ARG A 288 -2.06 11.36 15.26
C ARG A 288 -1.07 11.45 14.12
N VAL A 289 -0.01 12.22 14.29
CA VAL A 289 1.15 12.21 13.37
C VAL A 289 2.20 11.24 13.89
N MET A 290 2.64 10.33 13.02
CA MET A 290 3.69 9.37 13.34
C MET A 290 5.09 9.97 13.16
N PRO A 291 6.13 9.45 13.84
CA PRO A 291 7.54 9.86 13.65
C PRO A 291 8.11 9.77 12.21
N GLY A 292 7.31 9.41 11.21
CA GLY A 292 7.65 9.44 9.79
C GLY A 292 6.86 10.45 8.95
N GLY A 293 6.03 11.30 9.57
CA GLY A 293 5.27 12.38 8.92
C GLY A 293 3.91 12.00 8.32
N ALA A 294 3.50 10.73 8.40
CA ALA A 294 2.15 10.31 8.06
C ALA A 294 1.16 10.66 9.19
N ALA A 295 -0.05 11.08 8.83
CA ALA A 295 -1.14 11.39 9.76
C ALA A 295 -2.21 10.28 9.75
N TYR A 296 -2.76 9.97 10.92
CA TYR A 296 -3.88 9.06 11.08
C TYR A 296 -5.06 9.82 11.68
N SER A 297 -6.27 9.68 11.10
CA SER A 297 -7.48 10.32 11.63
C SER A 297 -8.74 9.62 11.14
N GLU A 298 -9.76 9.52 11.97
CA GLU A 298 -11.12 9.13 11.55
C GLU A 298 -11.71 10.11 10.50
N TRP A 299 -11.19 11.34 10.42
CA TRP A 299 -11.56 12.37 9.44
C TRP A 299 -10.56 12.47 8.28
N ALA A 300 -9.88 11.36 7.92
CA ALA A 300 -8.82 11.35 6.92
C ALA A 300 -9.12 12.13 5.62
N PRO A 301 -10.32 12.01 4.98
CA PRO A 301 -10.62 12.77 3.77
C PRO A 301 -10.64 14.28 3.98
N HIS A 302 -11.12 14.73 5.13
CA HIS A 302 -11.14 16.14 5.49
C HIS A 302 -9.72 16.66 5.73
N LEU A 303 -8.90 15.92 6.49
CA LEU A 303 -7.49 16.27 6.70
C LEU A 303 -6.69 16.31 5.39
N ALA A 304 -6.94 15.36 4.49
CA ALA A 304 -6.30 15.34 3.18
C ALA A 304 -6.66 16.60 2.36
N ALA A 305 -7.91 17.04 2.41
CA ALA A 305 -8.33 18.29 1.77
C ALA A 305 -7.77 19.54 2.46
N THR A 306 -7.69 19.57 3.79
CA THR A 306 -7.03 20.66 4.53
C THR A 306 -5.56 20.78 4.15
N ALA A 307 -4.87 19.64 4.03
CA ALA A 307 -3.50 19.57 3.56
C ALA A 307 -3.37 20.11 2.12
N ALA A 308 -4.29 19.75 1.23
CA ALA A 308 -4.34 20.29 -0.13
C ALA A 308 -4.50 21.82 -0.15
N ARG A 309 -5.39 22.39 0.67
CA ARG A 309 -5.55 23.86 0.79
C ARG A 309 -4.31 24.54 1.34
N HIS A 310 -3.61 23.91 2.28
CA HIS A 310 -2.35 24.45 2.79
C HIS A 310 -1.25 24.45 1.73
N LEU A 311 -1.15 23.36 0.97
CA LEU A 311 -0.17 23.17 -0.10
C LEU A 311 -0.41 24.12 -1.29
N GLU A 312 -1.63 24.59 -1.53
CA GLU A 312 -1.90 25.65 -2.51
C GLU A 312 -1.10 26.93 -2.19
N ARG A 313 -1.04 27.32 -0.91
CA ARG A 313 -0.30 28.51 -0.46
C ARG A 313 1.17 28.23 -0.21
N HIS A 314 1.51 26.99 0.09
CA HIS A 314 2.87 26.56 0.44
C HIS A 314 3.28 25.34 -0.40
N PRO A 315 3.46 25.48 -1.71
CA PRO A 315 3.67 24.35 -2.63
C PRO A 315 4.97 23.58 -2.36
N SER A 316 5.93 24.17 -1.65
CA SER A 316 7.19 23.55 -1.24
C SER A 316 7.19 23.03 0.20
N ALA A 317 6.07 23.09 0.92
CA ALA A 317 6.00 22.61 2.29
C ALA A 317 6.30 21.10 2.33
N ASN A 318 7.31 20.72 3.11
CA ASN A 318 7.61 19.31 3.35
C ASN A 318 6.46 18.69 4.18
N PRO A 319 6.03 17.45 3.87
CA PRO A 319 5.09 16.68 4.69
C PRO A 319 5.27 16.76 6.21
N SER A 320 6.51 16.82 6.73
CA SER A 320 6.73 16.95 8.19
C SER A 320 6.27 18.30 8.74
N VAL A 321 6.51 19.39 8.02
CA VAL A 321 6.03 20.74 8.36
C VAL A 321 4.51 20.79 8.28
N LEU A 322 3.94 20.17 7.24
CA LEU A 322 2.50 20.08 7.06
C LEU A 322 1.82 19.29 8.19
N ALA A 323 2.43 18.18 8.60
CA ALA A 323 2.01 17.37 9.74
C ALA A 323 2.02 18.16 11.06
N SER A 324 3.08 18.95 11.29
CA SER A 324 3.16 19.84 12.46
C SER A 324 2.14 20.98 12.40
N TRP A 325 1.91 21.57 11.22
CA TRP A 325 0.95 22.65 11.02
C TRP A 325 -0.50 22.20 11.25
N LEU A 326 -0.85 20.97 10.86
CA LEU A 326 -2.15 20.37 11.13
C LEU A 326 -2.43 20.17 12.64
N LYS A 327 -1.44 20.43 13.52
CA LYS A 327 -1.54 20.31 14.99
C LYS A 327 -2.07 18.94 15.46
N CYS A 328 -1.53 17.87 14.91
CA CYS A 328 -1.89 16.50 15.30
C CYS A 328 -1.10 15.96 16.53
N THR A 329 -0.82 16.83 17.50
CA THR A 329 -0.07 16.46 18.71
C THR A 329 -1.02 16.22 19.87
N THR A 330 -0.85 15.04 20.46
CA THR A 330 -1.50 14.51 21.66
C THR A 330 -1.59 15.52 22.80
N GLY A 331 -2.81 15.72 23.32
CA GLY A 331 -3.04 16.42 24.58
C GLY A 331 -3.34 17.91 24.44
N ASP A 332 -4.34 18.25 23.61
CA ASP A 332 -5.32 19.29 23.92
C ASP A 332 -6.42 19.18 22.85
N ALA A 333 -7.65 18.99 23.29
CA ALA A 333 -8.83 18.94 22.44
C ALA A 333 -9.12 20.34 21.88
N GLU A 334 -8.28 20.79 20.95
CA GLU A 334 -8.40 22.09 20.31
C GLU A 334 -7.97 22.05 18.85
N ILE A 335 -8.95 21.85 17.98
CA ILE A 335 -9.02 22.66 16.77
C ILE A 335 -9.36 24.10 17.22
N ARG A 336 -8.43 24.80 17.90
CA ARG A 336 -8.54 26.26 18.06
C ARG A 336 -7.87 26.90 16.87
N GLN A 337 -8.69 27.17 15.86
CA GLN A 337 -9.18 28.52 15.60
C GLN A 337 -10.44 28.45 14.73
N ASN A 338 -11.60 28.60 15.38
CA ASN A 338 -12.74 29.29 14.80
C ASN A 338 -12.71 30.74 15.35
N PRO A 339 -12.15 31.72 14.62
CA PRO A 339 -12.20 33.11 15.04
C PRO A 339 -13.54 33.70 14.57
N SER A 340 -14.64 33.40 15.26
CA SER A 340 -15.84 34.22 15.10
C SER A 340 -16.83 34.23 16.26
N GLU A 341 -16.67 33.48 17.35
CA GLU A 341 -17.63 33.56 18.46
C GLU A 341 -16.95 33.52 19.83
N ALA A 342 -16.22 34.60 20.13
CA ALA A 342 -16.33 35.17 21.46
C ALA A 342 -17.52 36.15 21.43
N ALA A 343 -18.44 35.95 22.37
CA ALA A 343 -19.65 36.72 22.64
C ALA A 343 -20.91 36.37 21.82
N GLY A 344 -21.90 35.78 22.50
CA GLY A 344 -23.31 36.07 22.22
C GLY A 344 -24.27 34.89 22.18
N LEU A 345 -24.89 34.64 23.34
CA LEU A 345 -26.27 34.14 23.56
C LEU A 345 -26.54 32.61 23.54
N PRO A 346 -27.19 32.08 24.59
CA PRO A 346 -27.60 30.68 24.69
C PRO A 346 -28.95 30.46 24.01
N VAL A 347 -29.15 29.32 23.37
CA VAL A 347 -30.49 28.83 23.01
C VAL A 347 -30.72 27.49 23.70
N ARG A 348 -31.79 27.48 24.50
CA ARG A 348 -32.26 26.44 25.43
C ARG A 348 -32.80 25.19 24.72
N ASP A 349 -32.83 24.11 25.49
CA ASP A 349 -33.62 22.89 25.28
C ASP A 349 -35.08 23.13 24.88
N GLY A 350 -35.64 22.19 24.12
CA GLY A 350 -37.08 21.99 23.94
C GLY A 350 -37.38 20.69 23.17
N GLY A 351 -38.16 19.79 23.81
CA GLY A 351 -38.53 18.42 23.39
C GLY A 351 -39.22 18.27 22.02
N GLN A 352 -39.53 17.05 21.56
CA GLN A 352 -40.08 15.88 22.25
C GLN A 352 -39.31 14.59 21.99
#